data_AF-A0A517LBF8-F1
#
_entry.id   AF-A0A517LBF8-F1
#
_cell.length_a   1.000
_cell.length_b   1.000
_cell.length_c   1.000
_cell.angle_alpha   90.00
_cell.angle_beta   90.00
_cell.angle_gamma   90.00
#
_symmetry.space_group_name_H-M   'P 1'
#
loop_
_entity.id
_entity.type
_entity.pdbx_description
1 polymer ?
#
loop_
_entity_poly.entity_id
_entity_poly.type
_entity_poly.pdbx_seq_one_letter_code
_entity_poly.pdbx_strand_id
1 'polypeptide(L)'
;MTALIANMERLEHVVLTDRGQVSEIMGVDLPHELYDRSKKQQRSNTWQFFLVLACGLSASGRSLKTLAMYNLNALDLGAFASTKHAFIGITKLSLSISDNSLILRDQTTLQTRSLTDLLEHAAPGLQFLSLNFNWQHHRAHTWHPPSLGAVFARPAPTTPTGIPLVFPRLLELKFRLFSMDTLALTTFLRHQPVLREATFDAVLLSGPGSTWNDVASALPHSATSWQVRNVSQPKRNRADQCYTWNPLVEILDSASGWEWDMADFLRQHQLNATTMTQLSADRLTYLKSRRRFSTIKFTRAARIAEV
;
A
#
# COMPACT_ATOMS: atom_id res chain seq x y z
N MET A 1 -22.18 25.88 -10.27
CA MET A 1 -22.20 25.22 -8.94
C MET A 1 -23.40 24.31 -8.78
N THR A 2 -24.62 24.76 -9.10
CA THR A 2 -25.86 23.96 -8.99
C THR A 2 -25.87 22.68 -9.84
N ALA A 3 -25.41 22.73 -11.10
CA ALA A 3 -25.25 21.54 -11.95
C ALA A 3 -24.22 20.54 -11.40
N LEU A 4 -23.16 21.04 -10.76
CA LEU A 4 -22.15 20.21 -10.11
C LEU A 4 -22.78 19.42 -8.95
N ILE A 5 -23.55 20.10 -8.09
CA ILE A 5 -24.22 19.49 -6.93
C ILE A 5 -25.21 18.39 -7.36
N ALA A 6 -25.98 18.62 -8.43
CA ALA A 6 -26.90 17.61 -8.97
C ALA A 6 -26.17 16.34 -9.46
N ASN A 7 -24.99 16.50 -10.08
CA ASN A 7 -24.16 15.38 -10.51
C ASN A 7 -23.48 14.67 -9.32
N MET A 8 -23.20 15.38 -8.21
CA MET A 8 -22.61 14.78 -7.00
C MET A 8 -23.53 13.77 -6.31
N GLU A 9 -24.86 13.82 -6.54
CA GLU A 9 -25.81 12.88 -5.92
C GLU A 9 -25.58 11.41 -6.31
N ARG A 10 -24.85 11.17 -7.40
CA ARG A 10 -24.60 9.82 -7.94
C ARG A 10 -23.18 9.31 -7.69
N LEU A 11 -22.31 10.12 -7.07
CA LEU A 11 -20.89 9.80 -6.94
C LEU A 11 -20.58 9.09 -5.64
N GLU A 12 -20.71 7.76 -5.65
CA GLU A 12 -20.22 6.90 -4.57
C GLU A 12 -18.85 6.29 -4.87
N HIS A 13 -18.51 6.17 -6.16
CA HIS A 13 -17.32 5.49 -6.65
C HIS A 13 -16.58 6.38 -7.65
N VAL A 14 -15.33 6.73 -7.32
CA VAL A 14 -14.51 7.60 -8.16
C VAL A 14 -13.15 6.98 -8.42
N VAL A 15 -12.75 7.01 -9.68
CA VAL A 15 -11.41 6.65 -10.14
C VAL A 15 -10.81 7.87 -10.83
N LEU A 16 -9.65 8.33 -10.36
CA LEU A 16 -8.94 9.49 -10.89
C LEU A 16 -7.61 9.05 -11.51
N THR A 17 -7.41 9.49 -12.75
CA THR A 17 -6.17 9.34 -13.52
C THR A 17 -5.86 10.64 -14.24
N ASP A 18 -4.63 10.83 -14.70
CA ASP A 18 -4.22 12.02 -15.44
C ASP A 18 -4.94 12.26 -16.76
N ARG A 19 -5.73 11.30 -17.25
CA ARG A 19 -6.43 11.37 -18.54
C ARG A 19 -7.90 11.78 -18.43
N GLY A 20 -8.27 12.62 -17.46
CA GLY A 20 -9.44 13.49 -17.66
C GLY A 20 -10.82 12.88 -17.48
N GLN A 21 -10.98 11.74 -16.79
CA GLN A 21 -12.32 11.23 -16.43
C GLN A 21 -13.14 12.22 -15.60
N VAL A 22 -12.49 13.24 -15.03
CA VAL A 22 -13.12 14.22 -14.16
C VAL A 22 -14.05 15.17 -14.91
N SER A 23 -13.74 15.56 -16.15
CA SER A 23 -14.67 16.40 -16.94
C SER A 23 -15.93 15.63 -17.31
N GLU A 24 -15.82 14.34 -17.64
CA GLU A 24 -16.96 13.46 -17.89
C GLU A 24 -17.80 13.22 -16.63
N ILE A 25 -17.14 12.98 -15.49
CA ILE A 25 -17.80 12.73 -14.21
C ILE A 25 -18.53 13.98 -13.69
N MET A 26 -17.92 15.15 -13.83
CA MET A 26 -18.49 16.39 -13.28
C MET A 26 -19.43 17.10 -14.26
N GLY A 27 -19.43 16.71 -15.55
CA GLY A 27 -20.18 17.43 -16.59
C GLY A 27 -19.69 18.87 -16.75
N VAL A 28 -18.41 19.11 -16.47
CA VAL A 28 -17.78 20.43 -16.53
C VAL A 28 -16.59 20.34 -17.48
N ASP A 29 -16.59 21.18 -18.50
CA ASP A 29 -15.41 21.39 -19.33
C ASP A 29 -14.28 21.95 -18.44
N LEU A 30 -13.32 21.09 -18.13
CA LEU A 30 -12.12 21.51 -17.41
C LEU A 30 -11.31 22.43 -18.33
N PRO A 31 -10.75 23.54 -17.82
CA PRO A 31 -9.97 24.47 -18.63
C PRO A 31 -8.85 23.73 -19.38
N HIS A 32 -8.77 23.93 -20.70
CA HIS A 32 -7.72 23.36 -21.56
C HIS A 32 -6.30 23.61 -21.01
N GLU A 33 -6.11 24.72 -20.28
CA GLU A 33 -4.85 25.08 -19.64
C GLU A 33 -4.34 24.05 -18.62
N LEU A 34 -5.23 23.34 -17.91
CA LEU A 34 -4.81 22.28 -16.98
C LEU A 34 -4.18 21.13 -17.76
N TYR A 35 -4.78 20.71 -18.86
CA TYR A 35 -4.25 19.65 -19.72
C TYR A 35 -2.90 20.03 -20.33
N ASP A 36 -2.75 21.26 -20.83
CA ASP A 36 -1.50 21.72 -21.46
C ASP A 36 -0.33 21.86 -20.48
N ARG A 37 -0.59 22.23 -19.22
CA ARG A 37 0.45 22.28 -18.18
C ARG A 37 1.01 20.89 -17.85
N SER A 38 0.16 19.85 -17.80
CA SER A 38 0.61 18.48 -17.50
C SER A 38 1.61 17.94 -18.54
N LYS A 39 1.34 18.18 -19.82
CA LYS A 39 2.22 17.75 -20.92
C LYS A 39 3.57 18.47 -20.89
N LYS A 40 3.59 19.75 -20.54
CA LYS A 40 4.82 20.56 -20.50
C LYS A 40 5.67 20.32 -19.25
N GLN A 41 5.04 20.07 -18.10
CA GLN A 41 5.75 19.94 -16.82
C GLN A 41 6.02 18.50 -16.38
N GLN A 42 5.52 17.49 -17.12
CA GLN A 42 5.54 16.09 -16.69
C GLN A 42 4.97 15.89 -15.28
N ARG A 43 4.03 16.74 -14.87
CA ARG A 43 3.36 16.67 -13.56
C ARG A 43 1.95 16.13 -13.74
N SER A 44 1.58 15.23 -12.82
CA SER A 44 0.23 14.70 -12.70
C SER A 44 -0.74 15.81 -12.29
N ASN A 45 -1.93 15.79 -12.88
CA ASN A 45 -3.03 16.68 -12.52
C ASN A 45 -4.06 15.99 -11.61
N THR A 46 -3.81 14.73 -11.27
CA THR A 46 -4.78 13.88 -10.55
C THR A 46 -5.21 14.51 -9.23
N TRP A 47 -4.27 15.16 -8.51
CA TRP A 47 -4.59 15.81 -7.25
C TRP A 47 -5.42 17.09 -7.43
N GLN A 48 -5.12 17.90 -8.44
CA GLN A 48 -5.84 19.13 -8.74
C GLN A 48 -7.28 18.82 -9.14
N PHE A 49 -7.49 17.76 -9.91
CA PHE A 49 -8.83 17.25 -10.20
C PHE A 49 -9.57 16.76 -8.95
N PHE A 50 -8.87 16.04 -8.07
CA PHE A 50 -9.42 15.63 -6.78
C PHE A 50 -9.82 16.85 -5.92
N LEU A 51 -9.05 17.93 -5.91
CA LEU A 51 -9.39 19.14 -5.14
C LEU A 51 -10.71 19.76 -5.59
N VAL A 52 -10.96 19.84 -6.90
CA VAL A 52 -12.24 20.36 -7.42
C VAL A 52 -13.41 19.47 -6.98
N LEU A 53 -13.24 18.14 -7.08
CA LEU A 53 -14.23 17.17 -6.61
C LEU A 53 -14.47 17.29 -5.10
N ALA A 54 -13.40 17.36 -4.30
CA ALA A 54 -13.47 17.47 -2.85
C ALA A 54 -14.20 18.74 -2.40
N CYS A 55 -13.99 19.86 -3.09
CA CYS A 55 -14.75 21.09 -2.87
C CYS A 55 -16.24 20.90 -3.18
N GLY A 56 -16.59 20.24 -4.28
CA GLY A 56 -17.98 19.94 -4.64
C GLY A 56 -18.68 19.00 -3.64
N LEU A 57 -17.99 17.96 -3.18
CA LEU A 57 -18.46 17.04 -2.14
C LEU A 57 -18.69 17.76 -0.82
N SER A 58 -17.71 18.56 -0.38
CA SER A 58 -17.81 19.37 0.84
C SER A 58 -18.98 20.35 0.78
N ALA A 59 -19.15 21.07 -0.33
CA ALA A 59 -20.25 22.03 -0.51
C ALA A 59 -21.63 21.35 -0.55
N SER A 60 -21.70 20.09 -0.97
CA SER A 60 -22.95 19.31 -1.03
C SER A 60 -23.19 18.45 0.22
N GLY A 61 -22.25 18.40 1.17
CA GLY A 61 -22.31 17.54 2.36
C GLY A 61 -22.29 16.04 2.01
N ARG A 62 -21.72 15.66 0.86
CA ARG A 62 -21.68 14.28 0.37
C ARG A 62 -20.30 13.66 0.59
N SER A 63 -20.28 12.34 0.70
CA SER A 63 -19.05 11.55 0.90
C SER A 63 -18.88 10.50 -0.19
N LEU A 64 -17.63 10.11 -0.44
CA LEU A 64 -17.28 9.01 -1.33
C LEU A 64 -17.24 7.70 -0.54
N LYS A 65 -17.73 6.60 -1.12
CA LYS A 65 -17.52 5.26 -0.56
C LYS A 65 -16.24 4.63 -1.09
N THR A 66 -15.90 4.87 -2.34
CA THR A 66 -14.70 4.31 -3.00
C THR A 66 -13.93 5.42 -3.72
N LEU A 67 -12.63 5.49 -3.46
CA LEU A 67 -11.71 6.42 -4.11
C LEU A 67 -10.47 5.66 -4.57
N ALA A 68 -10.19 5.71 -5.87
CA ALA A 68 -8.92 5.30 -6.44
C ALA A 68 -8.25 6.48 -7.14
N MET A 69 -7.01 6.80 -6.76
CA MET A 69 -6.22 7.87 -7.38
C MET A 69 -4.89 7.30 -7.85
N TYR A 70 -4.58 7.50 -9.12
CA TYR A 70 -3.36 6.98 -9.73
C TYR A 70 -2.41 8.09 -10.17
N ASN A 71 -1.12 7.78 -10.20
CA ASN A 71 -0.06 8.70 -10.60
C ASN A 71 -0.01 9.98 -9.75
N LEU A 72 -0.31 9.92 -8.46
CA LEU A 72 -0.24 11.08 -7.57
C LEU A 72 1.20 11.56 -7.40
N ASN A 73 1.42 12.87 -7.52
CA ASN A 73 2.66 13.47 -7.06
C ASN A 73 2.54 13.78 -5.57
N ALA A 74 3.47 13.25 -4.76
CA ALA A 74 3.47 13.52 -3.32
C ALA A 74 3.55 15.01 -2.99
N LEU A 75 4.25 15.80 -3.82
CA LEU A 75 4.43 17.24 -3.63
C LEU A 75 3.11 18.01 -3.56
N ASP A 76 2.10 17.52 -4.26
CA ASP A 76 0.81 18.19 -4.38
C ASP A 76 -0.13 17.84 -3.21
N LEU A 77 0.18 16.79 -2.43
CA LEU A 77 -0.67 16.34 -1.32
C LEU A 77 -0.85 17.43 -0.26
N GLY A 78 -2.10 17.84 -0.05
CA GLY A 78 -2.49 18.80 0.97
C GLY A 78 -3.68 18.30 1.80
N ALA A 79 -3.67 18.59 3.10
CA ALA A 79 -4.77 18.24 4.00
C ALA A 79 -5.68 19.46 4.23
N PHE A 80 -6.39 19.90 3.19
CA PHE A 80 -7.38 20.98 3.30
C PHE A 80 -8.70 20.47 3.91
N ALA A 81 -9.54 21.38 4.39
CA ALA A 81 -10.84 21.02 4.96
C ALA A 81 -11.72 20.21 3.97
N SER A 82 -11.73 20.59 2.69
CA SER A 82 -12.50 19.89 1.65
C SER A 82 -11.96 18.49 1.37
N THR A 83 -10.64 18.31 1.30
CA THR A 83 -10.02 17.00 1.07
C THR A 83 -10.20 16.07 2.27
N LYS A 84 -10.09 16.61 3.49
CA LYS A 84 -10.43 15.88 4.72
C LYS A 84 -11.89 15.41 4.69
N HIS A 85 -12.81 16.30 4.35
CA HIS A 85 -14.23 15.95 4.20
C HIS A 85 -14.44 14.82 3.18
N ALA A 86 -13.79 14.89 2.02
CA ALA A 86 -13.91 13.85 0.99
C ALA A 86 -13.37 12.48 1.43
N PHE A 87 -12.45 12.44 2.41
CA PHE A 87 -11.94 11.20 2.99
C PHE A 87 -12.85 10.61 4.06
N ILE A 88 -13.74 11.42 4.66
CA ILE A 88 -14.76 10.92 5.60
C ILE A 88 -15.73 10.01 4.83
N GLY A 89 -15.99 8.82 5.38
CA GLY A 89 -16.94 7.86 4.81
C GLY A 89 -16.35 6.92 3.75
N ILE A 90 -15.09 7.09 3.36
CA ILE A 90 -14.43 6.16 2.43
C ILE A 90 -14.33 4.77 3.07
N THR A 91 -14.82 3.78 2.34
CA THR A 91 -14.70 2.35 2.69
C THR A 91 -13.60 1.65 1.90
N LYS A 92 -13.29 2.12 0.69
CA LYS A 92 -12.23 1.57 -0.16
C LYS A 92 -11.34 2.69 -0.70
N LEU A 93 -10.07 2.68 -0.32
CA LEU A 93 -9.07 3.66 -0.75
C LEU A 93 -7.93 2.97 -1.50
N SER A 94 -7.62 3.47 -2.69
CA SER A 94 -6.45 3.06 -3.46
C SER A 94 -5.65 4.27 -3.92
N LEU A 95 -4.42 4.41 -3.46
CA LEU A 95 -3.54 5.50 -3.85
C LEU A 95 -2.30 4.94 -4.55
N SER A 96 -1.98 5.46 -5.74
CA SER A 96 -0.72 5.18 -6.42
C SER A 96 0.08 6.48 -6.56
N ILE A 97 1.16 6.60 -5.79
CA ILE A 97 2.01 7.79 -5.71
C ILE A 97 3.25 7.54 -6.58
N SER A 98 3.45 8.37 -7.61
CA SER A 98 4.49 8.19 -8.63
C SER A 98 5.79 8.89 -8.29
N ASP A 99 5.72 10.12 -7.81
CA ASP A 99 6.86 10.81 -7.20
C ASP A 99 6.68 10.79 -5.70
N ASN A 100 7.45 9.93 -5.04
CA ASN A 100 7.44 9.73 -3.59
C ASN A 100 8.70 10.32 -2.93
N SER A 101 9.57 11.00 -3.69
CA SER A 101 10.89 11.42 -3.25
C SER A 101 10.89 12.22 -1.94
N LEU A 102 9.86 13.03 -1.68
CA LEU A 102 9.74 13.80 -0.43
C LEU A 102 9.16 13.03 0.75
N ILE A 103 8.08 12.24 0.56
CA ILE A 103 7.49 11.43 1.65
C ILE A 103 8.55 10.50 2.22
N LEU A 104 9.46 10.11 1.34
CA LEU A 104 10.53 9.20 1.58
C LEU A 104 11.72 9.84 2.33
N ARG A 105 12.09 11.09 2.04
CA ARG A 105 13.32 11.69 2.59
C ARG A 105 13.23 12.03 4.07
N ASP A 106 12.06 12.42 4.58
CA ASP A 106 11.93 12.87 5.96
C ASP A 106 10.49 12.68 6.49
N GLN A 107 10.40 12.06 7.68
CA GLN A 107 9.17 11.79 8.43
C GLN A 107 8.44 13.07 8.86
N THR A 108 9.14 14.19 8.87
CA THR A 108 8.59 15.49 9.27
C THR A 108 8.09 16.34 8.10
N THR A 109 8.23 15.86 6.86
CA THR A 109 7.76 16.61 5.70
C THR A 109 6.25 16.88 5.78
N LEU A 110 5.87 18.04 5.27
CA LEU A 110 4.47 18.44 5.17
C LEU A 110 3.64 17.37 4.43
N GLN A 111 4.21 16.75 3.39
CA GLN A 111 3.55 15.74 2.57
C GLN A 111 3.27 14.45 3.34
N THR A 112 4.22 13.95 4.14
CA THR A 112 3.99 12.80 5.03
C THR A 112 2.86 13.10 5.99
N ARG A 113 2.88 14.28 6.65
CA ARG A 113 1.82 14.70 7.57
C ARG A 113 0.46 14.83 6.87
N SER A 114 0.42 15.43 5.67
CA SER A 114 -0.80 15.54 4.88
C SER A 114 -1.41 14.18 4.58
N LEU A 115 -0.58 13.20 4.16
CA LEU A 115 -1.07 11.85 3.89
C LEU A 115 -1.55 11.15 5.17
N THR A 116 -0.80 11.24 6.28
CA THR A 116 -1.22 10.70 7.58
C THR A 116 -2.58 11.27 8.01
N ASP A 117 -2.75 12.60 7.91
CA ASP A 117 -3.97 13.31 8.31
C ASP A 117 -5.17 12.91 7.44
N LEU A 118 -4.98 12.79 6.12
CA LEU A 118 -6.03 12.28 5.23
C LEU A 118 -6.43 10.83 5.56
N LEU A 119 -5.45 9.96 5.82
CA LEU A 119 -5.71 8.58 6.22
C LEU A 119 -6.44 8.48 7.57
N GLU A 120 -6.11 9.34 8.53
CA GLU A 120 -6.80 9.43 9.82
C GLU A 120 -8.29 9.78 9.63
N HIS A 121 -8.63 10.67 8.70
CA HIS A 121 -10.02 11.01 8.38
C HIS A 121 -10.79 9.86 7.71
N ALA A 122 -10.12 9.03 6.92
CA ALA A 122 -10.74 7.81 6.36
C ALA A 122 -10.86 6.68 7.39
N ALA A 123 -10.04 6.69 8.45
CA ALA A 123 -9.86 5.56 9.35
C ALA A 123 -11.17 4.94 9.92
N PRO A 124 -12.17 5.72 10.36
CA PRO A 124 -13.37 5.15 10.98
C PRO A 124 -14.18 4.21 10.07
N GLY A 125 -14.18 4.46 8.75
CA GLY A 125 -14.99 3.73 7.76
C GLY A 125 -14.19 2.77 6.88
N LEU A 126 -12.86 2.90 6.85
CA LEU A 126 -12.04 2.23 5.85
C LEU A 126 -11.96 0.72 6.06
N GLN A 127 -12.33 -0.03 5.03
CA GLN A 127 -12.30 -1.50 4.98
C GLN A 127 -11.23 -2.05 4.04
N PHE A 128 -10.87 -1.29 3.01
CA PHE A 128 -9.84 -1.65 2.05
C PHE A 128 -8.85 -0.49 1.90
N LEU A 129 -7.57 -0.76 2.11
CA LEU A 129 -6.49 0.20 1.90
C LEU A 129 -5.45 -0.38 0.94
N SER A 130 -5.24 0.27 -0.19
CA SER A 130 -4.17 -0.05 -1.14
C SER A 130 -3.27 1.14 -1.36
N LEU A 131 -1.98 1.02 -1.03
CA LEU A 131 -0.97 2.02 -1.33
C LEU A 131 0.09 1.43 -2.26
N ASN A 132 0.35 2.14 -3.36
CA ASN A 132 1.35 1.80 -4.36
C ASN A 132 2.32 2.97 -4.53
N PHE A 133 3.61 2.72 -4.41
CA PHE A 133 4.65 3.74 -4.54
C PHE A 133 5.52 3.43 -5.75
N ASN A 134 5.72 4.38 -6.67
CA ASN A 134 6.56 4.08 -7.83
C ASN A 134 8.05 4.18 -7.46
N TRP A 135 8.75 3.06 -7.55
CA TRP A 135 10.19 2.95 -7.31
C TRP A 135 11.09 3.50 -8.43
N GLN A 136 10.53 3.91 -9.57
CA GLN A 136 11.29 4.26 -10.79
C GLN A 136 12.31 5.41 -10.61
N HIS A 137 12.23 6.20 -9.54
CA HIS A 137 13.13 7.32 -9.29
C HIS A 137 14.34 7.02 -8.39
N HIS A 138 14.49 5.79 -7.85
CA HIS A 138 15.65 5.44 -7.01
C HIS A 138 16.95 5.13 -7.77
N ARG A 139 17.11 5.64 -9.00
CA ARG A 139 18.34 5.49 -9.78
C ARG A 139 19.54 6.31 -9.27
N ALA A 140 19.39 7.11 -8.20
CA ALA A 140 20.44 8.02 -7.73
C ALA A 140 20.78 7.85 -6.24
N HIS A 141 21.79 7.05 -5.96
CA HIS A 141 22.88 7.25 -4.99
C HIS A 141 22.63 7.57 -3.50
N THR A 142 21.41 7.73 -2.98
CA THR A 142 21.17 7.88 -1.54
C THR A 142 20.52 6.63 -0.94
N TRP A 143 21.32 5.92 -0.13
CA TRP A 143 21.15 4.53 0.32
C TRP A 143 20.29 4.34 1.56
N HIS A 144 19.63 5.38 2.05
CA HIS A 144 18.70 5.22 3.17
C HIS A 144 17.35 4.83 2.59
N PRO A 145 16.89 3.55 2.75
CA PRO A 145 15.56 3.16 2.37
C PRO A 145 14.61 4.11 3.10
N PRO A 146 13.95 4.97 2.36
CA PRO A 146 13.10 5.96 2.97
C PRO A 146 11.89 5.27 3.60
N SER A 147 11.68 5.46 4.90
CA SER A 147 10.67 4.71 5.65
C SER A 147 9.36 5.47 5.73
N LEU A 148 8.31 4.96 5.07
CA LEU A 148 6.93 5.46 5.29
C LEU A 148 6.31 4.96 6.59
N GLY A 149 7.11 4.42 7.53
CA GLY A 149 6.64 4.15 8.89
C GLY A 149 5.90 5.33 9.50
N ALA A 150 6.36 6.55 9.21
CA ALA A 150 5.74 7.79 9.68
C ALA A 150 4.37 8.11 9.05
N VAL A 151 4.02 7.54 7.88
CA VAL A 151 2.67 7.72 7.32
C VAL A 151 1.63 7.01 8.20
N PHE A 152 2.02 5.95 8.89
CA PHE A 152 1.13 5.13 9.70
C PHE A 152 1.27 5.37 11.20
N ALA A 153 1.93 6.45 11.59
CA ALA A 153 2.05 6.84 12.99
C ALA A 153 1.92 8.36 13.15
N ARG A 154 1.18 8.78 14.18
CA ARG A 154 1.19 10.16 14.63
C ARG A 154 2.49 10.44 15.38
N PRO A 155 3.11 11.63 15.22
CA PRO A 155 4.24 12.01 16.04
C PRO A 155 3.85 11.94 17.52
N ALA A 156 4.65 11.24 18.33
CA ALA A 156 4.51 11.28 19.78
C ALA A 156 5.82 11.79 20.38
N PRO A 157 5.76 12.68 21.40
CA PRO A 157 6.97 13.27 21.97
C PRO A 157 7.87 12.26 22.70
N THR A 158 7.32 11.10 23.10
CA THR A 158 7.98 10.14 23.98
C THR A 158 8.23 8.77 23.35
N THR A 159 7.69 8.49 22.15
CA THR A 159 7.87 7.20 21.48
C THR A 159 8.57 7.38 20.13
N PRO A 160 9.71 6.69 19.89
CA PRO A 160 10.44 6.81 18.63
C PRO A 160 9.63 6.29 17.41
N THR A 161 8.58 5.51 17.65
CA THR A 161 7.70 4.95 16.61
C THR A 161 6.38 5.70 16.44
N GLY A 162 6.10 6.74 17.25
CA GLY A 162 4.83 7.46 17.22
C GLY A 162 3.64 6.67 17.77
N ILE A 163 2.43 7.21 17.62
CA ILE A 163 1.16 6.51 17.93
C ILE A 163 0.61 5.92 16.62
N PRO A 164 0.52 4.59 16.47
CA PRO A 164 0.10 3.98 15.21
C PRO A 164 -1.33 4.38 14.82
N LEU A 165 -1.57 4.55 13.52
CA LEU A 165 -2.92 4.71 12.97
C LEU A 165 -3.67 3.39 13.11
N VAL A 166 -4.91 3.48 13.61
CA VAL A 166 -5.80 2.33 13.81
C VAL A 166 -6.97 2.45 12.88
N PHE A 167 -7.18 1.44 12.05
CA PHE A 167 -8.33 1.33 11.16
C PHE A 167 -9.29 0.27 11.73
N PRO A 168 -10.31 0.66 12.53
CA PRO A 168 -11.15 -0.28 13.28
C PRO A 168 -11.96 -1.22 12.39
N ARG A 169 -12.10 -0.92 11.10
CA ARG A 169 -12.89 -1.70 10.13
C ARG A 169 -12.05 -2.26 8.97
N LEU A 170 -10.73 -2.12 9.01
CA LEU A 170 -9.86 -2.54 7.90
C LEU A 170 -9.84 -4.06 7.78
N LEU A 171 -10.36 -4.57 6.66
CA LEU A 171 -10.41 -5.99 6.33
C LEU A 171 -9.26 -6.40 5.42
N GLU A 172 -8.88 -5.53 4.48
CA GLU A 172 -7.90 -5.84 3.44
C GLU A 172 -6.87 -4.71 3.31
N LEU A 173 -5.60 -5.10 3.35
CA LEU A 173 -4.45 -4.20 3.20
C LEU A 173 -3.60 -4.62 2.02
N LYS A 174 -3.22 -3.68 1.15
CA LYS A 174 -2.29 -3.91 0.04
C LYS A 174 -1.21 -2.85 0.02
N PHE A 175 0.04 -3.27 0.13
CA PHE A 175 1.20 -2.42 -0.09
C PHE A 175 1.99 -2.91 -1.30
N ARG A 176 2.37 -1.97 -2.17
CA ARG A 176 3.09 -2.28 -3.40
C ARG A 176 4.26 -1.33 -3.65
N LEU A 177 5.37 -1.90 -4.14
CA LEU A 177 6.58 -1.21 -4.59
C LEU A 177 7.11 -0.24 -3.54
N PHE A 178 7.33 -0.77 -2.34
CA PHE A 178 7.40 0.03 -1.12
C PHE A 178 8.57 -0.40 -0.24
N SER A 179 9.27 0.53 0.43
CA SER A 179 10.26 0.19 1.46
C SER A 179 9.79 0.72 2.80
N MET A 180 9.84 -0.13 3.83
CA MET A 180 9.32 0.20 5.15
C MET A 180 10.25 -0.30 6.25
N ASP A 181 10.40 0.53 7.27
CA ASP A 181 10.93 0.07 8.54
C ASP A 181 10.06 -1.06 9.12
N THR A 182 10.69 -2.20 9.39
CA THR A 182 9.98 -3.41 9.80
C THR A 182 9.34 -3.23 11.17
N LEU A 183 9.95 -2.46 12.08
CA LEU A 183 9.37 -2.16 13.37
C LEU A 183 8.10 -1.32 13.22
N ALA A 184 8.11 -0.29 12.37
CA ALA A 184 6.92 0.50 12.07
C ALA A 184 5.81 -0.34 11.42
N LEU A 185 6.15 -1.20 10.45
CA LEU A 185 5.18 -2.09 9.81
C LEU A 185 4.53 -3.05 10.82
N THR A 186 5.35 -3.76 11.59
CA THR A 186 4.86 -4.72 12.58
C THR A 186 4.06 -4.05 13.68
N THR A 187 4.47 -2.86 14.12
CA THR A 187 3.70 -2.04 15.07
C THR A 187 2.34 -1.68 14.46
N PHE A 188 2.31 -1.18 13.23
CA PHE A 188 1.05 -0.87 12.54
C PHE A 188 0.12 -2.09 12.44
N LEU A 189 0.62 -3.24 11.98
CA LEU A 189 -0.18 -4.45 11.79
C LEU A 189 -0.80 -4.96 13.10
N ARG A 190 -0.05 -4.95 14.20
CA ARG A 190 -0.54 -5.39 15.52
C ARG A 190 -1.74 -4.59 16.03
N HIS A 191 -1.86 -3.34 15.58
CA HIS A 191 -2.93 -2.45 16.01
C HIS A 191 -4.18 -2.51 15.11
N GLN A 192 -4.22 -3.36 14.08
CA GLN A 192 -5.39 -3.50 13.22
C GLN A 192 -6.31 -4.62 13.75
N PRO A 193 -7.47 -4.32 14.37
CA PRO A 193 -8.21 -5.33 15.12
C PRO A 193 -8.89 -6.39 14.24
N VAL A 194 -9.32 -6.02 13.03
CA VAL A 194 -10.18 -6.86 12.17
C VAL A 194 -9.57 -7.18 10.80
N LEU A 195 -8.26 -6.94 10.62
CA LEU A 195 -7.56 -7.21 9.36
C LEU A 195 -7.59 -8.70 9.04
N ARG A 196 -8.19 -9.05 7.89
CA ARG A 196 -8.34 -10.44 7.42
C ARG A 196 -7.30 -10.82 6.39
N GLU A 197 -6.95 -9.88 5.51
CA GLU A 197 -6.09 -10.11 4.35
C GLU A 197 -5.02 -9.02 4.24
N ALA A 198 -3.76 -9.42 4.03
CA ALA A 198 -2.66 -8.50 3.78
C ALA A 198 -1.86 -8.93 2.55
N THR A 199 -1.62 -8.02 1.61
CA THR A 199 -0.76 -8.26 0.44
C THR A 199 0.42 -7.30 0.44
N PHE A 200 1.61 -7.85 0.27
CA PHE A 200 2.85 -7.09 0.16
C PHE A 200 3.52 -7.45 -1.18
N ASP A 201 3.49 -6.54 -2.15
CA ASP A 201 4.03 -6.76 -3.49
C ASP A 201 5.27 -5.89 -3.73
N ALA A 202 6.44 -6.50 -3.94
CA ALA A 202 7.70 -5.80 -4.10
C ALA A 202 7.97 -4.84 -2.93
N VAL A 203 7.74 -5.35 -1.71
CA VAL A 203 7.99 -4.62 -0.46
C VAL A 203 9.37 -5.00 0.09
N LEU A 204 10.19 -4.00 0.38
CA LEU A 204 11.49 -4.14 1.00
C LEU A 204 11.39 -3.83 2.50
N LEU A 205 11.65 -4.84 3.32
CA LEU A 205 11.79 -4.70 4.77
C LEU A 205 13.15 -4.08 5.10
N SER A 206 13.16 -2.98 5.85
CA SER A 206 14.38 -2.40 6.40
C SER A 206 14.46 -2.61 7.92
N GLY A 207 15.68 -2.77 8.42
CA GLY A 207 15.96 -3.06 9.84
C GLY A 207 16.97 -4.21 9.98
N PRO A 208 17.97 -4.11 10.89
CA PRO A 208 18.89 -5.21 11.15
C PRO A 208 18.14 -6.45 11.62
N GLY A 209 18.40 -7.61 10.98
CA GLY A 209 17.80 -8.89 11.36
C GLY A 209 16.31 -9.03 11.08
N SER A 210 15.70 -8.05 10.41
CA SER A 210 14.27 -8.06 10.08
C SER A 210 13.93 -9.09 9.01
N THR A 211 12.88 -9.85 9.23
CA THR A 211 12.42 -10.96 8.39
C THR A 211 10.92 -10.88 8.14
N TRP A 212 10.44 -11.68 7.18
CA TRP A 212 8.99 -11.85 6.98
C TRP A 212 8.32 -12.62 8.12
N ASN A 213 9.07 -13.35 8.96
CA ASN A 213 8.54 -13.96 10.18
C ASN A 213 8.07 -12.91 11.18
N ASP A 214 8.79 -11.78 11.27
CA ASP A 214 8.40 -10.67 12.14
C ASP A 214 7.05 -10.07 11.69
N VAL A 215 6.88 -9.92 10.37
CA VAL A 215 5.64 -9.44 9.77
C VAL A 215 4.50 -10.45 10.00
N ALA A 216 4.75 -11.73 9.76
CA ALA A 216 3.77 -12.80 9.96
C ALA A 216 3.28 -12.90 11.41
N SER A 217 4.21 -12.73 12.37
CA SER A 217 3.94 -12.74 13.81
C SER A 217 3.24 -11.47 14.30
N ALA A 218 3.31 -10.39 13.53
CA ALA A 218 2.65 -9.13 13.84
C ALA A 218 1.22 -9.03 13.28
N LEU A 219 0.81 -9.94 12.40
CA LEU A 219 -0.55 -9.98 11.89
C LEU A 219 -1.54 -10.30 13.03
N PRO A 220 -2.69 -9.62 13.07
CA PRO A 220 -3.66 -9.79 14.15
C PRO A 220 -4.31 -11.19 14.13
N HIS A 221 -4.97 -11.54 15.22
CA HIS A 221 -5.69 -12.82 15.34
C HIS A 221 -6.87 -12.95 14.35
N SER A 222 -7.37 -11.85 13.80
CA SER A 222 -8.38 -11.83 12.74
C SER A 222 -7.83 -12.15 11.35
N ALA A 223 -6.50 -12.13 11.16
CA ALA A 223 -5.88 -12.40 9.87
C ALA A 223 -6.05 -13.88 9.49
N THR A 224 -6.59 -14.11 8.30
CA THR A 224 -6.86 -15.44 7.75
C THR A 224 -5.94 -15.78 6.60
N SER A 225 -5.50 -14.76 5.85
CA SER A 225 -4.51 -14.93 4.80
C SER A 225 -3.60 -13.72 4.69
N TRP A 226 -2.41 -13.96 4.17
CA TRP A 226 -1.55 -12.89 3.70
C TRP A 226 -0.71 -13.38 2.54
N GLN A 227 -0.16 -12.45 1.79
CA GLN A 227 0.52 -12.75 0.57
C GLN A 227 1.74 -11.85 0.42
N VAL A 228 2.81 -12.45 -0.04
CA VAL A 228 3.99 -11.71 -0.48
C VAL A 228 4.24 -12.00 -1.95
N ARG A 229 4.47 -10.94 -2.73
CA ARG A 229 4.81 -11.02 -4.15
C ARG A 229 6.12 -10.30 -4.35
N ASN A 230 6.90 -10.76 -5.33
CA ASN A 230 8.07 -10.01 -5.81
C ASN A 230 9.07 -9.63 -4.71
N VAL A 231 9.25 -10.51 -3.71
CA VAL A 231 10.13 -10.23 -2.57
C VAL A 231 11.58 -10.16 -3.00
N SER A 232 12.25 -9.12 -2.53
CA SER A 232 13.69 -9.03 -2.48
C SER A 232 14.13 -8.89 -1.02
N GLN A 233 15.05 -9.75 -0.57
CA GLN A 233 15.87 -9.41 0.60
C GLN A 233 17.15 -8.70 0.12
N PRO A 234 17.60 -7.65 0.82
CA PRO A 234 18.83 -6.98 0.50
C PRO A 234 20.03 -7.87 0.89
N LYS A 235 20.64 -8.59 -0.06
CA LYS A 235 21.96 -9.20 0.17
C LYS A 235 23.08 -8.18 -0.07
N ARG A 236 23.86 -7.90 0.97
CA ARG A 236 25.03 -7.00 0.93
C ARG A 236 26.14 -7.67 0.10
N ASN A 237 26.42 -7.19 -1.10
CA ASN A 237 27.65 -7.55 -1.82
C ASN A 237 28.73 -6.50 -1.54
N ARG A 238 29.95 -6.97 -1.24
CA ARG A 238 31.07 -6.14 -0.74
C ARG A 238 31.80 -5.30 -1.80
N ALA A 239 31.50 -5.47 -3.10
CA ALA A 239 32.30 -4.86 -4.16
C ALA A 239 31.54 -3.84 -5.02
N ASP A 240 30.27 -4.06 -5.32
CA ASP A 240 29.42 -3.08 -6.00
C ASP A 240 27.98 -3.32 -5.60
N GLN A 241 27.31 -2.19 -5.37
CA GLN A 241 26.09 -1.97 -4.61
C GLN A 241 24.80 -2.49 -5.30
N CYS A 242 24.82 -3.71 -5.82
CA CYS A 242 23.66 -4.36 -6.43
C CYS A 242 23.10 -5.45 -5.51
N TYR A 243 21.82 -5.31 -5.14
CA TYR A 243 21.08 -6.34 -4.42
C TYR A 243 20.78 -7.52 -5.36
N THR A 244 21.19 -8.72 -4.97
CA THR A 244 20.79 -9.97 -5.64
C THR A 244 19.55 -10.56 -4.96
N TRP A 245 18.59 -10.97 -5.78
CA TRP A 245 17.27 -11.47 -5.42
C TRP A 245 17.37 -12.77 -4.62
N ASN A 246 17.08 -12.73 -3.31
CA ASN A 246 16.99 -13.94 -2.49
C ASN A 246 15.51 -14.34 -2.34
N PRO A 247 15.09 -15.52 -2.81
CA PRO A 247 13.71 -15.97 -2.62
C PRO A 247 13.42 -16.19 -1.13
N LEU A 248 12.15 -15.98 -0.79
CA LEU A 248 11.40 -16.12 0.47
C LEU A 248 11.65 -17.39 1.34
N VAL A 249 12.74 -18.11 1.15
CA VAL A 249 12.91 -19.47 1.67
C VAL A 249 13.71 -19.53 2.97
N GLU A 250 13.62 -18.50 3.80
CA GLU A 250 13.49 -18.80 5.22
C GLU A 250 12.01 -19.08 5.41
N ILE A 251 11.67 -20.36 5.23
CA ILE A 251 10.33 -20.91 5.45
C ILE A 251 9.85 -20.34 6.78
N LEU A 252 8.65 -19.73 6.78
CA LEU A 252 8.03 -19.30 8.02
C LEU A 252 8.19 -20.43 9.03
N ASP A 253 8.69 -20.12 10.23
CA ASP A 253 8.88 -21.16 11.23
C ASP A 253 7.58 -21.96 11.32
N SER A 254 7.69 -23.29 11.35
CA SER A 254 6.58 -24.19 11.61
C SER A 254 5.73 -23.75 12.82
N ALA A 255 6.34 -23.09 13.80
CA ALA A 255 5.67 -22.51 14.96
C ALA A 255 4.80 -21.26 14.67
N SER A 256 4.88 -20.66 13.48
CA SER A 256 4.18 -19.42 13.12
C SER A 256 2.66 -19.58 12.94
N GLY A 257 2.16 -20.81 12.81
CA GLY A 257 0.75 -21.10 12.53
C GLY A 257 0.28 -20.68 11.14
N TRP A 258 1.20 -20.32 10.24
CA TRP A 258 0.92 -19.98 8.85
C TRP A 258 1.37 -21.11 7.92
N GLU A 259 0.48 -21.50 7.02
CA GLU A 259 0.75 -22.52 6.00
C GLU A 259 0.82 -21.87 4.64
N TRP A 260 1.79 -22.30 3.83
CA TRP A 260 1.83 -21.90 2.43
C TRP A 260 0.67 -22.54 1.67
N ASP A 261 -0.19 -21.73 1.04
CA ASP A 261 -1.22 -22.13 0.09
C ASP A 261 -0.58 -22.71 -1.18
N MET A 262 -0.12 -23.95 -1.07
CA MET A 262 0.60 -24.66 -2.13
C MET A 262 -0.32 -24.94 -3.32
N ALA A 263 -1.60 -25.21 -3.07
CA ALA A 263 -2.58 -25.43 -4.13
C ALA A 263 -2.69 -24.20 -5.05
N ASP A 264 -2.71 -22.99 -4.47
CA ASP A 264 -2.69 -21.75 -5.22
C ASP A 264 -1.40 -21.57 -6.02
N PHE A 265 -0.24 -21.85 -5.40
CA PHE A 265 1.06 -21.80 -6.09
C PHE A 265 1.12 -22.74 -7.31
N LEU A 266 0.63 -23.98 -7.16
CA LEU A 266 0.62 -24.96 -8.25
C LEU A 266 -0.28 -24.55 -9.39
N ARG A 267 -1.45 -24.02 -9.07
CA ARG A 267 -2.39 -23.47 -10.05
C ARG A 267 -1.74 -22.34 -10.84
N GLN A 268 -1.06 -21.41 -10.16
CA GLN A 268 -0.42 -20.25 -10.79
C GLN A 268 0.73 -20.63 -11.74
N HIS A 269 1.44 -21.72 -11.45
CA HIS A 269 2.57 -22.17 -12.26
C HIS A 269 2.26 -23.33 -13.20
N GLN A 270 0.99 -23.76 -13.28
CA GLN A 270 0.54 -24.90 -14.07
C GLN A 270 1.36 -26.18 -13.78
N LEU A 271 1.76 -26.36 -12.53
CA LEU A 271 2.54 -27.52 -12.09
C LEU A 271 1.58 -28.62 -11.63
N ASN A 272 1.87 -29.88 -11.96
CA ASN A 272 1.11 -31.01 -11.45
C ASN A 272 1.61 -31.43 -10.06
N ALA A 273 0.76 -32.12 -9.28
CA ALA A 273 1.09 -32.57 -7.92
C ALA A 273 2.33 -33.49 -7.88
N THR A 274 2.53 -34.29 -8.93
CA THR A 274 3.67 -35.22 -9.07
C THR A 274 5.01 -34.50 -9.17
N THR A 275 5.06 -33.36 -9.88
CA THR A 275 6.25 -32.50 -9.97
C THR A 275 6.61 -31.96 -8.58
N MET A 276 5.64 -31.78 -7.69
CA MET A 276 5.90 -31.26 -6.34
C MET A 276 6.39 -32.27 -5.33
N THR A 277 5.97 -33.52 -5.40
CA THR A 277 6.49 -34.56 -4.49
C THR A 277 7.99 -34.76 -4.71
N GLN A 278 8.46 -34.55 -5.95
CA GLN A 278 9.89 -34.51 -6.28
C GLN A 278 10.55 -33.21 -5.80
N LEU A 279 9.85 -32.08 -5.87
CA LEU A 279 10.35 -30.78 -5.40
C LEU A 279 10.23 -30.56 -3.88
N SER A 280 9.47 -31.37 -3.14
CA SER A 280 9.31 -31.19 -1.68
C SER A 280 10.58 -31.47 -0.89
N ALA A 281 11.49 -32.28 -1.44
CA ALA A 281 12.84 -32.49 -0.90
C ALA A 281 13.77 -31.29 -1.16
N ASP A 282 13.45 -30.44 -2.16
CA ASP A 282 14.35 -29.42 -2.69
C ASP A 282 13.61 -28.10 -3.04
N ARG A 283 12.59 -27.74 -2.24
CA ARG A 283 11.68 -26.58 -2.47
C ARG A 283 12.47 -25.29 -2.66
N LEU A 284 13.53 -25.18 -1.86
CA LEU A 284 14.46 -24.07 -1.84
C LEU A 284 15.21 -23.90 -3.16
N THR A 285 15.67 -25.01 -3.72
CA THR A 285 16.44 -25.09 -4.95
C THR A 285 15.57 -24.74 -6.16
N TYR A 286 14.34 -25.22 -6.19
CA TYR A 286 13.38 -24.88 -7.25
C TYR A 286 12.99 -23.41 -7.26
N LEU A 287 12.63 -22.84 -6.10
CA LEU A 287 12.32 -21.42 -5.98
C LEU A 287 13.52 -20.53 -6.35
N LYS A 288 14.74 -20.93 -5.97
CA LYS A 288 15.99 -20.26 -6.39
C LYS A 288 16.23 -20.32 -7.89
N SER A 289 15.86 -21.42 -8.56
CA SER A 289 16.05 -21.60 -10.00
C SER A 289 15.08 -20.76 -10.86
N ARG A 290 13.86 -20.51 -10.35
CA ARG A 290 12.85 -19.70 -11.03
C ARG A 290 13.09 -18.23 -10.68
N ARG A 291 13.91 -17.52 -11.47
CA ARG A 291 14.13 -16.05 -11.39
C ARG A 291 12.86 -15.17 -11.57
N ARG A 292 11.67 -15.76 -11.62
CA ARG A 292 10.41 -15.05 -11.83
C ARG A 292 9.69 -14.87 -10.51
N PHE A 293 9.48 -13.62 -10.13
CA PHE A 293 8.32 -13.06 -9.45
C PHE A 293 7.26 -14.09 -9.01
N SER A 294 7.54 -14.82 -7.94
CA SER A 294 6.59 -15.77 -7.37
C SER A 294 5.68 -15.04 -6.40
N THR A 295 4.38 -15.25 -6.56
CA THR A 295 3.41 -15.01 -5.50
C THR A 295 3.54 -16.15 -4.50
N ILE A 296 3.67 -15.82 -3.22
CA ILE A 296 3.53 -16.77 -2.13
C ILE A 296 2.39 -16.30 -1.25
N LYS A 297 1.34 -17.11 -1.19
CA LYS A 297 0.18 -16.88 -0.34
C LYS A 297 0.26 -17.81 0.87
N PHE A 298 -0.02 -17.27 2.03
CA PHE A 298 -0.09 -17.99 3.28
C PHE A 298 -1.52 -17.90 3.82
N THR A 299 -2.01 -19.01 4.32
CA THR A 299 -3.28 -19.11 5.03
C THR A 299 -3.00 -19.54 6.45
N ARG A 300 -3.77 -19.03 7.41
CA ARG A 300 -3.59 -19.49 8.79
C ARG A 300 -3.99 -20.96 8.84
N ALA A 301 -3.15 -21.80 9.44
CA ALA A 301 -3.51 -23.18 9.71
C ALA A 301 -4.85 -23.16 10.45
N ALA A 302 -5.83 -23.92 9.97
CA ALA A 302 -7.00 -24.16 10.79
C ALA A 302 -6.47 -24.83 12.05
N ARG A 303 -6.43 -24.10 13.18
CA ARG A 303 -6.20 -24.74 14.47
C ARG A 303 -7.29 -25.80 14.51
N ILE A 304 -6.87 -27.06 14.45
CA ILE A 304 -7.71 -28.16 14.92
C ILE A 304 -8.14 -27.66 16.29
N ALA A 305 -9.44 -27.42 16.45
CA ALA A 305 -9.98 -26.94 17.71
C ALA A 305 -9.55 -27.96 18.76
N GLU A 306 -8.50 -27.64 19.52
CA GLU A 306 -8.13 -28.42 20.68
C GLU A 306 -9.26 -28.22 21.69
N VAL A 307 -9.86 -29.38 21.99
CA VAL A 307 -10.90 -29.68 22.97
C VAL A 307 -10.63 -29.03 24.33
#